data_AF-A0A837DFE9-F1
#
_entry.id   AF-A0A837DFE9-F1
#
_cell.length_a   1.000
_cell.length_b   1.000
_cell.length_c   1.000
_cell.angle_alpha   90.00
_cell.angle_beta   90.00
_cell.angle_gamma   90.00
#
_symmetry.space_group_name_H-M   'P 1'
#
loop_
_entity.id
_entity.type
_entity.pdbx_description
1 polymer ?
#
loop_
_entity_poly.entity_id
_entity_poly.type
_entity_poly.pdbx_seq_one_letter_code
_entity_poly.pdbx_strand_id
1 'polypeptide(L)'
;MDPRIRRIRESDVDVVVELVHDLAEYEKAPHECHLTSEQLRAALFCENPALYGHVAEVDGRVVGFALWFLNFSTWRGVHGIYLEDLYVRPEMRGHGIGKALLATLAKECVDRGYARLEWWVLNWNPAVEFYKSLGAQPMDEWTVYRLTDAPLEKLAAEIDG
;
A
#
# COMPACT_ATOMS: atom_id res chain seq x y z
N MET A 1 9.31 5.56 21.06
CA MET A 1 9.24 6.60 20.03
C MET A 1 7.82 6.64 19.54
N ASP A 2 7.17 7.81 19.52
CA ASP A 2 5.77 7.92 19.12
C ASP A 2 5.69 8.55 17.71
N PRO A 3 5.42 7.76 16.65
CA PRO A 3 5.36 8.31 15.30
C PRO A 3 4.07 9.09 15.10
N ARG A 4 4.17 10.26 14.49
CA ARG A 4 2.99 10.98 14.00
C ARG A 4 2.55 10.37 12.68
N ILE A 5 1.42 9.66 12.68
CA ILE A 5 0.80 9.18 11.44
C ILE A 5 -0.11 10.27 10.87
N ARG A 6 0.07 10.60 9.59
CA ARG A 6 -0.74 11.63 8.90
C ARG A 6 -0.85 11.34 7.40
N ARG A 7 -1.85 11.95 6.75
CA ARG A 7 -1.97 11.90 5.28
C ARG A 7 -0.70 12.43 4.60
N ILE A 8 -0.36 11.83 3.45
CA ILE A 8 0.68 12.32 2.55
C ILE A 8 0.31 13.74 2.11
N ARG A 9 1.31 14.61 2.06
CA ARG A 9 1.25 15.96 1.49
C ARG A 9 2.12 16.01 0.25
N GLU A 10 1.89 17.00 -0.59
CA GLU A 10 2.70 17.24 -1.79
C GLU A 10 4.21 17.37 -1.51
N SER A 11 4.59 17.85 -0.33
CA SER A 11 5.98 17.95 0.12
C SER A 11 6.61 16.62 0.50
N ASP A 12 5.82 15.56 0.71
CA ASP A 12 6.34 14.23 1.07
C ASP A 12 6.54 13.33 -0.17
N VAL A 13 6.12 13.77 -1.36
CA VAL A 13 6.12 12.92 -2.57
C VAL A 13 7.49 12.34 -2.86
N ASP A 14 8.53 13.18 -2.86
CA ASP A 14 9.88 12.74 -3.23
C ASP A 14 10.43 11.70 -2.23
N VAL A 15 10.20 11.90 -0.93
CA VAL A 15 10.61 10.93 0.10
C VAL A 15 9.77 9.65 0.05
N VAL A 16 8.49 9.72 -0.32
CA VAL A 16 7.67 8.51 -0.49
C VAL A 16 8.15 7.72 -1.71
N VAL A 17 8.49 8.37 -2.82
CA VAL A 17 9.09 7.68 -3.97
C VAL A 17 10.39 7.00 -3.58
N GLU A 18 11.28 7.69 -2.87
CA GLU A 18 12.52 7.07 -2.34
C GLU A 18 12.21 5.81 -1.52
N LEU A 19 11.24 5.89 -0.60
CA LEU A 19 10.85 4.75 0.22
C LEU A 19 10.19 3.60 -0.56
N VAL A 20 9.49 3.89 -1.66
CA VAL A 20 8.95 2.85 -2.57
C VAL A 20 10.10 2.13 -3.28
N HIS A 21 11.14 2.86 -3.73
CA HIS A 21 12.35 2.23 -4.28
C HIS A 21 13.09 1.39 -3.22
N ASP A 22 13.21 1.89 -1.99
CA ASP A 22 13.78 1.12 -0.87
C ASP A 22 12.97 -0.16 -0.58
N LEU A 23 11.64 -0.11 -0.72
CA LEU A 23 10.76 -1.28 -0.60
C LEU A 23 11.03 -2.26 -1.74
N ALA A 24 11.09 -1.80 -2.99
CA ALA A 24 11.36 -2.64 -4.15
C ALA A 24 12.73 -3.34 -4.07
N GLU A 25 13.75 -2.66 -3.54
CA GLU A 25 15.05 -3.27 -3.21
C GLU A 25 14.90 -4.37 -2.16
N TYR A 26 14.19 -4.09 -1.07
CA TYR A 26 13.92 -5.09 -0.02
C TYR A 26 13.17 -6.32 -0.56
N GLU A 27 12.22 -6.09 -1.47
CA GLU A 27 11.41 -7.12 -2.13
C GLU A 27 12.16 -7.88 -3.24
N LYS A 28 13.41 -7.50 -3.52
CA LYS A 28 14.29 -8.10 -4.54
C LYS A 28 13.77 -7.91 -5.97
N ALA A 29 13.02 -6.83 -6.21
CA ALA A 29 12.47 -6.46 -7.51
C ALA A 29 12.71 -4.98 -7.89
N PRO A 30 13.90 -4.38 -7.67
CA PRO A 30 14.10 -2.96 -7.93
C PRO A 30 13.92 -2.57 -9.41
N HIS A 31 14.13 -3.50 -10.34
CA HIS A 31 13.97 -3.27 -11.78
C HIS A 31 12.52 -3.15 -12.22
N GLU A 32 11.56 -3.61 -11.41
CA GLU A 32 10.11 -3.47 -11.65
C GLU A 32 9.59 -2.12 -11.14
N CYS A 33 10.35 -1.41 -10.31
CA CYS A 33 9.95 -0.12 -9.76
C CYS A 33 10.29 1.01 -10.73
N HIS A 34 9.28 1.48 -11.45
CA HIS A 34 9.41 2.61 -12.39
C HIS A 34 8.79 3.91 -11.87
N LEU A 35 8.33 3.93 -10.62
CA LEU A 35 7.58 5.06 -10.05
C LEU A 35 8.45 6.33 -9.99
N THR A 36 7.91 7.43 -10.54
CA THR A 36 8.50 8.77 -10.44
C THR A 36 7.69 9.70 -9.54
N SER A 37 8.31 10.77 -9.04
CA SER A 37 7.61 11.80 -8.25
C SER A 37 6.47 12.47 -8.99
N GLU A 38 6.60 12.67 -10.31
CA GLU A 38 5.54 13.24 -11.14
C GLU A 38 4.32 12.30 -11.19
N GLN A 39 4.55 11.01 -11.42
CA GLN A 39 3.50 9.99 -11.45
C GLN A 39 2.79 9.88 -10.10
N LEU A 40 3.55 9.79 -9.00
CA LEU A 40 2.97 9.67 -7.67
C LEU A 40 2.17 10.94 -7.29
N ARG A 41 2.69 12.14 -7.61
CA ARG A 41 1.99 13.40 -7.38
C ARG A 41 0.67 13.45 -8.15
N ALA A 42 0.69 13.09 -9.43
CA ALA A 42 -0.51 13.07 -10.27
C ALA A 42 -1.55 12.07 -9.75
N ALA A 43 -1.13 10.90 -9.25
CA ALA A 43 -2.04 9.89 -8.70
C ALA A 43 -2.68 10.30 -7.36
N LEU A 44 -1.93 10.98 -6.48
CA LEU A 44 -2.38 11.35 -5.13
C LEU A 44 -3.19 12.66 -5.08
N PHE A 45 -2.90 13.61 -5.97
CA PHE A 45 -3.38 14.99 -5.87
C PHE A 45 -4.18 15.46 -7.09
N CYS A 46 -4.74 14.54 -7.88
CA CYS A 46 -5.71 14.90 -8.92
C CYS A 46 -7.10 15.21 -8.34
N GLU A 47 -8.03 15.68 -9.17
CA GLU A 47 -9.39 16.05 -8.75
C GLU A 47 -10.16 14.88 -8.12
N ASN A 48 -9.96 13.67 -8.65
CA ASN A 48 -10.64 12.44 -8.21
C ASN A 48 -9.59 11.34 -7.96
N PRO A 49 -8.85 11.39 -6.85
CA PRO A 49 -7.76 10.45 -6.60
C PRO A 49 -8.31 9.05 -6.37
N ALA A 50 -7.67 8.07 -7.02
CA ALA A 50 -7.90 6.65 -6.76
C ALA A 50 -6.84 6.06 -5.81
N LEU A 51 -5.70 6.75 -5.66
CA LEU A 51 -4.62 6.40 -4.75
C LEU A 51 -4.61 7.35 -3.56
N TYR A 52 -4.37 6.80 -2.38
CA TYR A 52 -4.29 7.53 -1.12
C TYR A 52 -3.06 7.07 -0.35
N GLY A 53 -2.65 7.84 0.66
CA GLY A 53 -1.62 7.34 1.56
C GLY A 53 -1.44 8.11 2.86
N HIS A 54 -0.64 7.50 3.73
CA HIS A 54 -0.18 8.06 5.00
C HIS A 54 1.33 7.95 5.11
N VAL A 55 1.95 8.89 5.82
CA VAL A 55 3.35 8.80 6.27
C VAL A 55 3.41 8.64 7.77
N ALA A 56 4.47 7.97 8.23
CA ALA A 56 4.91 7.99 9.62
C ALA A 56 6.06 8.99 9.76
N GLU A 57 5.83 10.03 10.55
CA GLU A 57 6.81 11.08 10.82
C GLU A 57 7.37 10.95 12.25
N VAL A 58 8.69 11.00 12.37
CA VAL A 58 9.41 10.95 13.64
C VAL A 58 10.46 12.05 13.62
N ASP A 59 10.47 12.93 14.62
CA ASP A 59 11.39 14.08 14.72
C ASP A 59 11.43 14.93 13.43
N GLY A 60 10.26 15.11 12.81
CA GLY A 60 10.10 15.88 11.57
C GLY A 60 10.55 15.16 10.29
N ARG A 61 10.93 13.88 10.37
CA ARG A 61 11.38 13.08 9.22
C ARG A 61 10.38 11.98 8.91
N VAL A 62 10.07 11.80 7.62
CA VAL A 62 9.28 10.66 7.16
C VAL A 62 10.16 9.41 7.18
N VAL A 63 9.73 8.40 7.94
CA VAL A 63 10.47 7.15 8.17
C VAL A 63 9.74 5.89 7.68
N GLY A 64 8.53 6.07 7.19
CA GLY A 64 7.70 5.01 6.66
C GLY A 64 6.43 5.56 6.05
N PHE A 65 5.75 4.73 5.27
CA PHE A 65 4.54 5.13 4.56
C PHE A 65 3.59 3.94 4.37
N ALA A 66 2.36 4.26 4.01
CA ALA A 66 1.39 3.31 3.49
C ALA A 66 0.67 3.93 2.29
N LEU A 67 0.70 3.27 1.12
CA LEU A 67 -0.09 3.62 -0.07
C LEU A 67 -1.23 2.63 -0.22
N TRP A 68 -2.43 3.12 -0.54
CA TRP A 68 -3.63 2.31 -0.55
C TRP A 68 -4.72 2.90 -1.44
N PHE A 69 -5.67 2.06 -1.83
CA PHE A 69 -6.85 2.44 -2.59
C PHE A 69 -8.09 1.72 -2.08
N LEU A 70 -9.27 2.08 -2.59
CA LEU A 70 -10.51 1.42 -2.23
C LEU A 70 -10.75 0.20 -3.12
N ASN A 71 -11.09 -0.92 -2.50
CA ASN A 71 -11.74 -2.03 -3.19
C ASN A 71 -13.22 -2.10 -2.79
N PHE A 72 -13.99 -2.98 -3.41
CA PHE A 72 -15.40 -3.18 -3.08
C PHE A 72 -15.69 -4.67 -2.95
N SER A 73 -16.32 -5.06 -1.84
CA SER A 73 -16.79 -6.44 -1.66
C SER A 73 -18.24 -6.52 -2.09
N THR A 74 -18.51 -7.20 -3.21
CA THR A 74 -19.87 -7.47 -3.66
C THR A 74 -20.65 -8.34 -2.68
N TRP A 75 -19.96 -9.20 -1.91
CA TRP A 75 -20.59 -10.06 -0.90
C TRP A 75 -20.92 -9.32 0.40
N ARG A 76 -20.17 -8.26 0.74
CA ARG A 76 -20.45 -7.42 1.92
C ARG A 76 -21.23 -6.15 1.58
N GLY A 77 -21.34 -5.79 0.30
CA GLY A 77 -22.06 -4.61 -0.18
C GLY A 77 -21.41 -3.28 0.20
N VAL A 78 -20.14 -3.28 0.60
CA VAL A 78 -19.42 -2.07 1.05
C VAL A 78 -17.98 -2.06 0.56
N HIS A 79 -17.37 -0.87 0.60
CA HIS A 79 -15.96 -0.69 0.33
C HIS A 79 -15.06 -1.36 1.38
N GLY A 80 -13.81 -1.57 0.98
CA GLY A 80 -12.67 -1.92 1.82
C GLY A 80 -11.47 -1.06 1.44
N ILE A 81 -10.39 -1.18 2.21
CA ILE A 81 -9.08 -0.67 1.82
C ILE A 81 -8.26 -1.85 1.29
N TYR A 82 -7.67 -1.65 0.12
CA TYR A 82 -6.55 -2.45 -0.35
C TYR A 82 -5.26 -1.66 -0.12
N LEU A 83 -4.41 -2.19 0.75
CA LEU A 83 -3.09 -1.64 1.05
C LEU A 83 -2.12 -2.19 0.00
N GLU A 84 -1.64 -1.30 -0.86
CA GLU A 84 -0.69 -1.61 -1.92
C GLU A 84 0.71 -1.80 -1.33
N ASP A 85 1.22 -0.75 -0.67
CA ASP A 85 2.56 -0.74 -0.11
C ASP A 85 2.53 -0.33 1.36
N LEU A 86 3.32 -1.04 2.17
CA LEU A 86 3.64 -0.68 3.55
C LEU A 86 5.14 -0.82 3.77
N TYR A 87 5.79 0.28 4.10
CA TYR A 87 7.23 0.27 4.37
C TYR A 87 7.59 1.13 5.57
N VAL A 88 8.58 0.65 6.32
CA VAL A 88 9.27 1.39 7.38
C VAL A 88 10.76 1.12 7.21
N ARG A 89 11.56 2.19 7.23
CA ARG A 89 13.02 2.11 7.11
C ARG A 89 13.59 1.09 8.11
N PRO A 90 14.60 0.28 7.73
CA PRO A 90 15.08 -0.83 8.55
C PRO A 90 15.48 -0.43 9.97
N GLU A 91 16.16 0.71 10.13
CA GLU A 91 16.60 1.26 11.40
C GLU A 91 15.46 1.72 12.32
N MET A 92 14.26 1.90 11.76
CA MET A 92 13.06 2.31 12.50
C MET A 92 12.11 1.13 12.80
N ARG A 93 12.43 -0.08 12.34
CA ARG A 93 11.64 -1.30 12.63
C ARG A 93 11.73 -1.69 14.10
N GLY A 94 10.76 -2.47 14.59
CA GLY A 94 10.66 -2.86 16.00
C GLY A 94 10.10 -1.77 16.94
N HIS A 95 9.93 -0.53 16.47
CA HIS A 95 9.40 0.59 17.27
C HIS A 95 7.87 0.76 17.17
N GLY A 96 7.14 -0.21 16.61
CA GLY A 96 5.68 -0.17 16.49
C GLY A 96 5.12 0.70 15.35
N ILE A 97 5.96 1.29 14.51
CA ILE A 97 5.55 2.20 13.43
C ILE A 97 4.64 1.52 12.38
N GLY A 98 5.02 0.33 11.91
CA GLY A 98 4.20 -0.43 10.96
C GLY A 98 2.81 -0.76 11.54
N LYS A 99 2.74 -1.07 12.84
CA LYS A 99 1.47 -1.28 13.55
C LYS A 99 0.65 0.00 13.62
N ALA A 100 1.27 1.16 13.87
CA ALA A 100 0.58 2.44 13.89
C ALA A 100 0.00 2.82 12.52
N LEU A 101 0.73 2.56 11.42
CA LEU A 101 0.22 2.74 10.05
C LEU A 101 -0.99 1.84 9.78
N LEU A 102 -0.89 0.53 10.05
CA LEU A 102 -2.00 -0.41 9.86
C LEU A 102 -3.21 -0.08 10.74
N ALA A 103 -2.98 0.29 12.01
CA ALA A 103 -4.06 0.70 12.92
C ALA A 103 -4.76 1.97 12.41
N THR A 104 -4.03 2.90 11.78
CA THR A 104 -4.62 4.10 11.17
C THR A 104 -5.52 3.73 9.99
N LEU A 105 -5.11 2.79 9.12
CA LEU A 105 -5.96 2.31 8.03
C LEU A 105 -7.18 1.52 8.54
N ALA A 106 -7.00 0.69 9.57
CA ALA A 106 -8.11 -0.02 10.20
C ALA A 106 -9.13 0.96 10.81
N LYS A 107 -8.66 2.05 11.43
CA LYS A 107 -9.53 3.13 11.91
C LYS A 107 -10.28 3.82 10.75
N GLU A 108 -9.60 4.11 9.64
CA GLU A 108 -10.25 4.66 8.45
C GLU A 108 -11.37 3.73 7.94
N CYS A 109 -11.13 2.42 7.95
CA CYS A 109 -12.16 1.44 7.59
C CYS A 109 -13.36 1.52 8.54
N VAL A 110 -13.13 1.47 9.85
CA VAL A 110 -14.19 1.50 10.86
C VAL A 110 -15.01 2.80 10.77
N ASP A 111 -14.34 3.96 10.72
CA ASP A 111 -14.99 5.26 10.71
C ASP A 111 -15.86 5.46 9.45
N ARG A 112 -15.51 4.82 8.33
CA ARG A 112 -16.25 4.91 7.06
C ARG A 112 -17.21 3.75 6.80
N GLY A 113 -17.31 2.80 7.72
CA GLY A 113 -18.12 1.60 7.53
C GLY A 113 -17.57 0.64 6.47
N TYR A 114 -16.28 0.70 6.17
CA TYR A 114 -15.61 -0.27 5.30
C TYR A 114 -15.36 -1.56 6.06
N ALA A 115 -15.58 -2.69 5.39
CA ALA A 115 -15.61 -3.98 6.08
C ALA A 115 -14.28 -4.73 6.10
N ARG A 116 -13.28 -4.32 5.30
CA ARG A 116 -12.01 -5.05 5.16
C ARG A 116 -10.83 -4.11 4.95
N LEU A 117 -9.67 -4.54 5.43
CA LEU A 117 -8.34 -4.06 5.09
C LEU A 117 -7.56 -5.28 4.58
N GLU A 118 -7.12 -5.25 3.33
CA GLU A 118 -6.50 -6.39 2.63
C GLU A 118 -5.19 -5.94 1.98
N TRP A 119 -4.21 -6.83 1.86
CA TRP A 119 -2.93 -6.59 1.20
C TRP A 119 -2.30 -7.90 0.73
N TRP A 120 -1.28 -7.79 -0.11
CA TRP A 120 -0.41 -8.92 -0.43
C TRP A 120 0.87 -8.88 0.39
N VAL A 121 1.45 -10.05 0.58
CA VAL A 121 2.77 -10.21 1.19
C VAL A 121 3.50 -11.31 0.44
N LEU A 122 4.77 -11.07 0.12
CA LEU A 122 5.61 -12.10 -0.48
C LEU A 122 5.77 -13.27 0.49
N ASN A 123 5.61 -14.51 0.01
CA ASN A 123 5.60 -15.72 0.85
C ASN A 123 6.85 -15.88 1.74
N TRP A 124 7.99 -15.36 1.31
CA TRP A 124 9.25 -15.43 2.07
C TRP A 124 9.38 -14.34 3.14
N ASN A 125 8.54 -13.30 3.09
CA ASN A 125 8.71 -12.10 3.91
C ASN A 125 8.35 -12.41 5.38
N PRO A 126 9.26 -12.18 6.34
CA PRO A 126 9.02 -12.45 7.76
C PRO A 126 7.87 -11.60 8.36
N ALA A 127 7.43 -10.54 7.67
CA ALA A 127 6.27 -9.75 8.07
C ALA A 127 4.97 -10.58 8.19
N VAL A 128 4.90 -11.78 7.58
CA VAL A 128 3.76 -12.70 7.73
C VAL A 128 3.40 -12.96 9.19
N GLU A 129 4.39 -13.20 10.07
CA GLU A 129 4.12 -13.46 11.49
C GLU A 129 3.65 -12.19 12.22
N PHE A 130 4.15 -11.03 11.81
CA PHE A 130 3.63 -9.74 12.29
C PHE A 130 2.16 -9.58 11.90
N TYR A 131 1.78 -9.87 10.66
CA TYR A 131 0.38 -9.76 10.21
C TYR A 131 -0.54 -10.74 10.94
N LYS A 132 -0.12 -12.00 11.13
CA LYS A 132 -0.86 -12.98 11.94
C LYS A 132 -1.05 -12.51 13.38
N SER A 133 -0.03 -11.88 13.98
CA SER A 133 -0.13 -11.34 15.34
C SER A 133 -1.19 -10.24 15.50
N LEU A 134 -1.58 -9.58 14.40
CA LEU A 134 -2.67 -8.60 14.36
C LEU A 134 -4.05 -9.24 14.12
N GLY A 135 -4.11 -10.56 13.95
CA GLY A 135 -5.33 -11.29 13.60
C GLY A 135 -5.65 -11.33 12.10
N ALA A 136 -4.73 -10.90 11.24
CA ALA A 136 -4.89 -11.06 9.79
C ALA A 136 -4.83 -12.55 9.42
N GLN A 137 -5.72 -12.97 8.52
CA GLN A 137 -5.78 -14.35 8.02
C GLN A 137 -5.38 -14.39 6.56
N PRO A 138 -4.55 -15.36 6.14
CA PRO A 138 -4.23 -15.53 4.73
C PRO A 138 -5.46 -16.06 3.96
N MET A 139 -5.59 -15.65 2.70
CA MET A 139 -6.66 -16.09 1.80
C MET A 139 -6.17 -17.25 0.92
N ASP A 140 -5.86 -18.38 1.54
CA ASP A 140 -5.13 -19.50 0.90
C ASP A 140 -5.94 -20.25 -0.19
N GLU A 141 -7.26 -20.04 -0.26
CA GLU A 141 -8.13 -20.61 -1.30
C GLU A 141 -8.18 -19.75 -2.58
N TRP A 142 -7.52 -18.59 -2.60
CA TRP A 142 -7.57 -17.63 -3.71
C TRP A 142 -6.21 -17.47 -4.36
N THR A 143 -6.16 -17.65 -5.68
CA THR A 143 -4.97 -17.42 -6.48
C THR A 143 -5.06 -16.09 -7.21
N VAL A 144 -4.02 -15.27 -7.09
CA VAL A 144 -3.88 -14.03 -7.85
C VAL A 144 -3.52 -14.36 -9.30
N TYR A 145 -4.34 -13.89 -10.23
CA TYR A 145 -4.01 -13.85 -11.66
C TYR A 145 -3.73 -12.42 -12.06
N ARG A 146 -2.71 -12.23 -12.90
CA ARG A 146 -2.31 -10.92 -13.43
C ARG A 146 -2.15 -11.02 -14.94
N LEU A 147 -2.73 -10.05 -15.65
CA LEU A 147 -2.56 -9.85 -17.08
C LEU A 147 -1.91 -8.48 -17.29
N THR A 148 -0.67 -8.46 -17.79
CA THR A 148 0.11 -7.24 -18.05
C THR A 148 0.73 -7.31 -19.44
N ASP A 149 1.28 -6.18 -19.89
CA ASP A 149 2.09 -6.07 -21.11
C ASP A 149 1.39 -6.64 -22.35
N ALA A 150 2.12 -7.34 -23.23
CA ALA A 150 1.60 -7.83 -24.50
C ALA A 150 0.33 -8.72 -24.36
N PRO A 151 0.21 -9.64 -23.38
CA PRO A 151 -1.05 -10.35 -23.14
C PRO A 151 -2.26 -9.46 -22.86
N LEU A 152 -2.08 -8.35 -22.12
CA LEU A 152 -3.16 -7.40 -21.83
C LEU A 152 -3.60 -6.66 -23.09
N GLU A 153 -2.63 -6.13 -23.85
CA GLU A 153 -2.89 -5.45 -25.12
C GLU A 153 -3.59 -6.36 -26.13
N LYS A 154 -3.16 -7.62 -26.19
CA LYS A 154 -3.75 -8.62 -27.08
C LYS A 154 -5.23 -8.89 -26.74
N LEU A 155 -5.57 -9.06 -25.46
CA LEU A 155 -6.96 -9.29 -25.06
C LEU A 155 -7.85 -8.07 -25.35
N ALA A 156 -7.33 -6.86 -25.12
CA ALA A 156 -8.06 -5.63 -25.41
C ALA A 156 -8.44 -5.52 -26.90
N ALA A 157 -7.54 -5.91 -27.80
CA ALA A 157 -7.79 -5.85 -29.24
C ALA A 157 -8.88 -6.82 -29.75
N GLU A 158 -9.35 -7.79 -28.95
CA GLU A 158 -10.39 -8.74 -29.38
C GLU A 158 -11.78 -8.09 -29.55
N ILE A 159 -12.01 -6.92 -28.97
CA ILE A 159 -13.28 -6.17 -29.08
C ILE A 159 -13.20 -4.95 -30.00
N ASP A 160 -12.00 -4.62 -30.49
CA ASP A 160 -11.77 -3.52 -31.44
C ASP A 160 -11.90 -3.96 -32.92
N GLY A 161 -12.31 -5.22 -33.15
CA GLY A 161 -12.47 -5.88 -34.46
C GLY A 161 -13.91 -6.12 -34.89
#